data_AF-A0A9D8TRP2-F1
#
_entry.id   AF-A0A9D8TRP2-F1
#
_cell.length_a   1.000
_cell.length_b   1.000
_cell.length_c   1.000
_cell.angle_alpha   90.00
_cell.angle_beta   90.00
_cell.angle_gamma   90.00
#
_symmetry.space_group_name_H-M   'P 1'
#
loop_
_entity.id
_entity.type
_entity.pdbx_description
1 polymer ?
#
loop_
_entity_poly.entity_id
_entity_poly.type
_entity_poly.pdbx_seq_one_letter_code
_entity_poly.pdbx_strand_id
1 'polypeptide(L)'
;MILKEKIRELRARFDEELARAGSPEALESLRVAFLGKKGPVTDLMAELRNVEQSEKAEAGQLINTLKNELSDAIAKTGEALRAAALAAEIRRQKKYNPTLPARDAVGS
;
A
#
# COMPACT_ATOMS: atom_id res chain seq x y z
N MET A 1 19.87 -6.04 20.31
CA MET A 1 20.06 -5.47 18.94
C MET A 1 19.62 -6.34 17.76
N ILE A 2 19.44 -7.67 17.88
CA ILE A 2 19.04 -8.54 16.75
C ILE A 2 17.63 -8.21 16.20
N LEU A 3 16.71 -7.78 17.07
CA LEU A 3 15.32 -7.53 16.72
C LEU A 3 15.15 -6.29 15.81
N LYS A 4 15.94 -5.23 16.04
CA LYS A 4 15.96 -4.03 15.18
C LYS A 4 16.41 -4.35 13.75
N GLU A 5 17.38 -5.24 13.62
CA GLU A 5 17.89 -5.65 12.31
C GLU A 5 16.86 -6.48 11.54
N LYS A 6 16.21 -7.45 12.21
CA LYS A 6 15.07 -8.19 11.63
C LYS A 6 13.96 -7.25 11.13
N ILE A 7 13.59 -6.23 11.91
CA ILE A 7 12.57 -5.24 11.52
C ILE A 7 13.01 -4.46 10.27
N ARG A 8 14.28 -4.06 10.20
CA ARG A 8 14.82 -3.32 9.06
C ARG A 8 14.85 -4.17 7.80
N GLU A 9 15.24 -5.44 7.91
CA GLU A 9 15.27 -6.39 6.81
C GLU A 9 13.85 -6.70 6.30
N LEU A 10 12.90 -6.86 7.23
CA LEU A 10 11.48 -6.99 6.91
C LEU A 10 10.93 -5.81 6.14
N ARG A 11 11.30 -4.59 6.54
CA ARG A 11 10.90 -3.38 5.86
C ARG A 11 11.47 -3.31 4.44
N ALA A 12 12.76 -3.61 4.28
CA ALA A 12 13.39 -3.63 2.97
C ALA A 12 12.74 -4.66 2.04
N ARG A 13 12.50 -5.87 2.55
CA ARG A 13 11.85 -6.95 1.79
C ARG A 13 10.41 -6.60 1.42
N PHE A 14 9.67 -5.94 2.31
CA PHE A 14 8.33 -5.45 2.04
C PHE A 14 8.34 -4.40 0.93
N ASP A 15 9.26 -3.43 0.99
CA ASP A 15 9.37 -2.36 -0.01
C ASP A 15 9.68 -2.93 -1.41
N GLU A 16 10.57 -3.92 -1.47
CA GLU A 16 10.93 -4.61 -2.71
C GLU A 16 9.74 -5.39 -3.31
N GLU A 17 9.00 -6.14 -2.48
CA GLU A 17 7.79 -6.83 -2.91
C GLU A 17 6.67 -5.84 -3.28
N LEU A 18 6.57 -4.70 -2.58
CA LEU A 18 5.58 -3.66 -2.86
C LEU A 18 5.85 -3.00 -4.20
N ALA A 19 7.12 -2.71 -4.50
CA ALA A 19 7.54 -2.19 -5.80
C ALA A 19 7.24 -3.16 -6.94
N ARG A 20 7.24 -4.47 -6.67
CA ARG A 20 6.85 -5.53 -7.60
C ARG A 20 5.33 -5.73 -7.67
N ALA A 21 4.60 -5.36 -6.63
CA ALA A 21 3.14 -5.47 -6.53
C ALA A 21 2.44 -4.38 -7.36
N GLY A 22 2.41 -4.57 -8.68
CA GLY A 22 1.70 -3.69 -9.62
C GLY A 22 0.19 -3.95 -9.74
N SER A 23 -0.35 -4.88 -8.95
CA SER A 23 -1.75 -5.32 -9.06
C SER A 23 -2.42 -5.36 -7.68
N PRO A 24 -3.73 -5.09 -7.61
CA PRO A 24 -4.49 -5.18 -6.35
C PRO A 24 -4.40 -6.57 -5.71
N GLU A 25 -4.36 -7.64 -6.51
CA GLU A 25 -4.20 -9.02 -6.03
C GLU A 25 -2.82 -9.24 -5.37
N ALA A 26 -1.76 -8.68 -5.96
CA ALA A 26 -0.41 -8.77 -5.40
C ALA A 26 -0.31 -8.00 -4.08
N LEU A 27 -0.91 -6.80 -4.01
CA LEU A 27 -0.97 -6.01 -2.77
C LEU A 27 -1.69 -6.74 -1.64
N GLU A 28 -2.83 -7.38 -1.92
CA GLU A 28 -3.58 -8.15 -0.91
C GLU A 28 -2.78 -9.39 -0.46
N SER A 29 -2.13 -10.09 -1.39
CA SER A 29 -1.28 -11.25 -1.09
C SER A 29 -0.11 -10.85 -0.19
N LEU A 30 0.53 -9.72 -0.50
CA LEU A 30 1.64 -9.15 0.28
C LEU A 30 1.16 -8.73 1.68
N ARG A 31 0.00 -8.09 1.79
CA ARG A 31 -0.64 -7.78 3.07
C ARG A 31 -0.84 -9.03 3.93
N VAL A 32 -1.37 -10.11 3.35
CA VAL A 32 -1.60 -11.36 4.09
C VAL A 32 -0.28 -12.04 4.44
N ALA A 33 0.72 -12.02 3.55
CA ALA A 33 2.02 -12.63 3.79
C ALA A 33 2.79 -11.94 4.93
N PHE A 34 2.72 -10.61 5.03
CA PHE A 34 3.46 -9.83 6.04
C PHE A 34 2.66 -9.55 7.31
N LEU A 35 1.40 -9.12 7.18
CA LEU A 35 0.50 -8.75 8.29
C LEU A 35 -0.44 -9.89 8.73
N GLY A 36 -0.49 -11.02 8.02
CA GLY A 36 -1.38 -12.12 8.36
C GLY A 36 -1.02 -12.83 9.66
N LYS A 37 -1.84 -13.84 10.00
CA LYS A 37 -1.66 -14.65 11.23
C LYS A 37 -0.34 -15.41 11.30
N LYS A 38 0.25 -15.75 10.15
CA LYS A 38 1.59 -16.37 10.01
C LYS A 38 2.65 -15.37 9.53
N GLY A 39 2.31 -14.09 9.56
CA GLY A 39 3.18 -13.06 9.04
C GLY A 39 4.34 -12.78 9.99
N PRO A 40 5.51 -12.41 9.46
CA PRO A 40 6.68 -12.06 10.25
C PRO A 40 6.44 -10.90 11.23
N VAL A 41 5.51 -9.98 10.95
CA VAL A 41 5.11 -8.91 11.89
C VAL A 41 4.44 -9.48 13.14
N THR A 42 3.58 -10.48 12.97
CA THR A 42 2.87 -11.15 14.07
C THR A 42 3.81 -12.05 14.86
N ASP A 43 4.74 -12.71 14.17
CA ASP A 43 5.80 -13.51 14.78
C ASP A 43 6.73 -12.65 15.63
N LEU A 44 7.14 -11.46 15.14
CA LEU A 44 7.87 -10.47 15.92
C LEU A 44 7.11 -10.01 17.16
N MET A 45 5.79 -9.79 17.10
CA MET A 45 4.98 -9.48 18.28
C MET A 45 4.94 -10.63 19.30
N ALA A 46 4.92 -11.88 18.82
CA ALA A 46 4.96 -13.05 19.68
C ALA A 46 6.35 -13.21 20.33
N GLU A 47 7.42 -13.00 19.57
CA GLU A 47 8.81 -13.01 20.04
C GLU A 47 9.06 -11.88 21.06
N LEU A 48 8.41 -10.72 20.85
CA LEU A 48 8.39 -9.58 21.79
C LEU A 48 7.96 -9.98 23.22
N ARG A 49 7.12 -11.00 23.35
CA ARG A 49 6.65 -11.48 24.67
C ARG A 49 7.77 -12.09 25.50
N ASN A 50 8.80 -12.63 24.85
CA ASN A 50 9.93 -13.33 25.46
C ASN A 50 11.15 -12.42 25.68
N VAL A 51 11.08 -11.14 25.29
CA VAL A 51 12.18 -10.17 25.42
C VAL A 51 12.07 -9.40 26.74
N GLU A 52 13.22 -8.95 27.23
CA GLU A 52 13.33 -8.20 28.48
C GLU A 52 12.51 -6.90 28.48
N GLN A 53 11.95 -6.50 29.63
CA GLN A 53 11.03 -5.35 29.73
C GLN A 53 11.61 -4.03 29.19
N SER A 54 12.93 -3.86 29.24
CA SER A 54 13.63 -2.67 28.76
C SER A 54 13.60 -2.53 27.23
N GLU A 55 13.85 -3.62 26.48
CA GLU A 55 13.77 -3.61 25.00
C GLU A 55 12.32 -3.80 24.49
N LYS A 56 11.43 -4.34 25.33
CA LYS A 56 10.04 -4.65 24.97
C LYS A 56 9.21 -3.43 24.56
N ALA A 57 9.37 -2.30 25.27
CA ALA A 57 8.63 -1.07 24.97
C ALA A 57 9.05 -0.48 23.61
N GLU A 58 10.36 -0.38 23.37
CA GLU A 58 10.92 0.19 22.15
C GLU A 58 10.63 -0.69 20.93
N ALA A 59 10.85 -2.01 21.05
CA ALA A 59 10.55 -2.94 19.98
C ALA A 59 9.03 -3.08 19.72
N GLY A 60 8.19 -2.99 20.75
CA GLY A 60 6.73 -2.98 20.59
C GLY A 60 6.25 -1.76 19.79
N GLN A 61 6.80 -0.58 20.09
CA GLN A 61 6.55 0.62 19.28
C GLN A 61 7.02 0.43 17.84
N LEU A 62 8.25 -0.06 17.62
CA LEU A 62 8.77 -0.28 16.28
C LEU A 62 7.90 -1.24 15.45
N ILE A 63 7.44 -2.36 16.04
CA ILE A 63 6.59 -3.31 15.34
C ILE A 63 5.24 -2.69 14.98
N ASN A 64 4.65 -1.91 15.89
CA ASN A 64 3.36 -1.27 15.65
C ASN A 64 3.47 -0.16 14.59
N THR A 65 4.57 0.60 14.62
CA THR A 65 4.91 1.58 13.57
C THR A 65 5.09 0.90 12.23
N LEU A 66 5.91 -0.16 12.17
CA LEU A 66 6.13 -0.95 10.96
C LEU A 66 4.80 -1.45 10.39
N LYS A 67 3.95 -2.06 11.22
CA LYS A 67 2.62 -2.54 10.82
C LYS A 67 1.76 -1.44 10.19
N ASN A 68 1.73 -0.25 10.79
CA ASN A 68 1.03 0.90 10.23
C ASN A 68 1.64 1.37 8.91
N GLU A 69 2.97 1.46 8.82
CA GLU A 69 3.66 1.85 7.58
C GLU A 69 3.35 0.88 6.44
N LEU A 70 3.40 -0.44 6.68
CA LEU A 70 3.03 -1.44 5.67
C LEU A 70 1.59 -1.26 5.21
N SER A 71 0.66 -1.10 6.16
CA SER A 71 -0.76 -0.97 5.85
C SER A 71 -1.05 0.32 5.06
N ASP A 72 -0.39 1.43 5.40
CA ASP A 72 -0.50 2.71 4.70
C ASP A 72 0.10 2.64 3.29
N ALA A 73 1.26 1.99 3.13
CA ALA A 73 1.92 1.83 1.84
C ALA A 73 1.08 0.98 0.87
N ILE A 74 0.48 -0.11 1.36
CA ILE A 74 -0.47 -0.93 0.58
C ILE A 74 -1.69 -0.11 0.18
N ALA A 75 -2.29 0.64 1.12
CA ALA A 75 -3.45 1.46 0.85
C ALA A 75 -3.15 2.54 -0.21
N LYS A 76 -2.05 3.27 -0.05
CA LYS A 76 -1.57 4.28 -1.02
C LYS A 76 -1.34 3.70 -2.40
N THR A 77 -0.70 2.54 -2.49
CA THR A 77 -0.42 1.91 -3.79
C THR A 77 -1.73 1.48 -4.46
N GLY A 78 -2.65 0.90 -3.71
CA GLY A 78 -3.99 0.53 -4.21
C GLY A 78 -4.80 1.75 -4.65
N GLU A 79 -4.78 2.84 -3.89
CA GLU A 79 -5.40 4.11 -4.28
C GLU A 79 -4.74 4.72 -5.51
N ALA A 80 -3.42 4.70 -5.61
CA ALA A 80 -2.68 5.19 -6.77
C ALA A 80 -3.05 4.41 -8.05
N LEU A 81 -3.17 3.09 -7.97
CA LEU A 81 -3.62 2.25 -9.09
C LEU A 81 -5.04 2.61 -9.53
N ARG A 82 -5.98 2.78 -8.57
CA ARG A 82 -7.36 3.23 -8.89
C ARG A 82 -7.38 4.63 -9.49
N ALA A 83 -6.64 5.58 -8.90
CA ALA A 83 -6.56 6.95 -9.37
C ALA A 83 -5.96 7.03 -10.78
N ALA A 84 -4.94 6.23 -11.08
CA ALA A 84 -4.36 6.12 -12.40
C ALA A 84 -5.36 5.59 -13.44
N ALA A 85 -6.12 4.54 -13.09
CA ALA A 85 -7.17 4.00 -13.94
C ALA A 85 -8.28 5.03 -14.24
N LEU A 86 -8.75 5.73 -13.21
CA LEU A 86 -9.76 6.79 -13.35
C LEU A 86 -9.24 7.97 -14.17
N ALA A 87 -8.01 8.41 -13.94
CA ALA A 87 -7.38 9.49 -14.69
C ALA A 87 -7.22 9.15 -16.18
N ALA A 88 -6.92 7.89 -16.50
CA ALA A 88 -6.87 7.41 -17.88
C ALA A 88 -8.26 7.45 -18.55
N GLU A 89 -9.30 7.02 -17.85
CA GLU A 89 -10.70 7.09 -18.33
C GLU A 89 -11.15 8.54 -18.58
N ILE A 90 -10.89 9.46 -17.64
CA ILE A 90 -11.21 10.88 -17.78
C ILE A 90 -10.46 11.49 -18.96
N ARG A 91 -9.16 11.19 -19.14
CA ARG A 91 -8.38 11.66 -20.30
C ARG A 91 -8.94 11.15 -21.62
N ARG A 92 -9.46 9.92 -21.63
CA ARG A 92 -10.09 9.33 -22.81
C ARG A 92 -11.42 10.02 -23.14
N GLN A 93 -12.25 10.28 -22.13
CA GLN A 93 -13.53 10.99 -22.30
C GLN A 93 -13.35 12.46 -22.68
N LYS A 94 -12.36 13.17 -22.12
CA LYS A 94 -12.03 14.56 -22.51
C LYS A 94 -11.56 14.71 -23.97
N LYS A 95 -11.21 13.60 -24.64
CA LYS A 95 -10.86 13.62 -26.08
C LYS A 95 -12.10 13.70 -26.98
N TYR A 96 -13.30 13.51 -26.41
CA TYR A 96 -14.56 13.81 -27.10
C TYR A 96 -14.82 15.31 -27.02
N ASN A 97 -14.83 15.98 -28.17
CA ASN A 97 -14.95 17.42 -28.30
C ASN A 97 -16.43 17.79 -28.53
N PRO A 98 -17.18 18.31 -27.53
CA PRO A 98 -18.57 18.71 -27.72
C PRO A 98 -18.74 20.09 -28.39
N THR A 99 -17.70 20.65 -29.02
CA THR A 99 -17.78 21.96 -29.72
C THR A 99 -18.36 21.84 -31.14
N LEU A 100 -19.37 20.99 -31.32
CA LEU A 100 -20.19 21.05 -32.53
C LEU A 100 -21.21 22.19 -32.34
N PRO A 101 -21.12 23.30 -33.09
CA PRO A 101 -22.13 24.34 -33.03
C PRO A 101 -23.44 23.78 -33.62
N ALA A 102 -24.42 23.50 -32.77
CA ALA A 102 -25.77 23.29 -33.23
C ALA A 102 -26.44 24.66 -33.38
N ARG A 103 -26.67 25.09 -34.63
CA ARG A 103 -27.93 25.67 -35.17
C ARG A 103 -27.67 26.57 -36.39
N ASP A 104 -27.43 25.93 -37.53
CA ASP A 104 -28.03 26.40 -38.79
C ASP A 104 -29.49 25.92 -38.78
N ALA A 105 -30.39 26.78 -38.32
CA ALA A 105 -31.81 26.65 -38.61
C ALA A 105 -32.29 28.01 -39.08
N VAL A 106 -32.19 28.17 -40.39
CA VAL A 106 -32.75 29.24 -41.22
C VAL A 106 -34.20 29.52 -40.78
N GLY A 107 -34.48 30.77 -40.43
CA GLY A 107 -35.83 31.30 -40.32
C GLY A 107 -36.05 32.24 -41.50
N SER A 108 -36.68 31.73 -42.56
CA SER A 108 -37.33 32.53 -43.60
C SER A 108 -38.82 32.43 -43.41
#